data_AF-A0A3D1ADY2-F1
#
_entry.id   AF-A0A3D1ADY2-F1
#
_cell.length_a   1.000
_cell.length_b   1.000
_cell.length_c   1.000
_cell.angle_alpha   90.00
_cell.angle_beta   90.00
_cell.angle_gamma   90.00
#
_symmetry.space_group_name_H-M   'P 1'
#
loop_
_entity.id
_entity.type
_entity.pdbx_description
1 polymer ?
#
loop_
_entity_poly.entity_id
_entity_poly.type
_entity_poly.pdbx_seq_one_letter_code
_entity_poly.pdbx_strand_id
1 'polypeptide(L)'
;MEENELVSVSDNNSEKIEFTYKGNLYSSNFYYQDTIMVIENAEVNDIYQTISSLPELATFVNESGAIYYFDSYNEQMEYLEKNFKPEETLSTRATVDPYCILSLYKDINYGSTRIELTTTSTHQGDLGDHNFNDQLSSFRMAATVPYMVTFYRDKDFGGVTITFHTLPITNQVEVSNLKNYNCSSHRTWNDQATCYRLTKWL
;
A
#
# COMPACT_ATOMS: atom_id res chain seq x y z
N MET A 1 54.06 -9.56 -23.80
CA MET A 1 53.35 -9.75 -22.52
C MET A 1 52.25 -8.71 -22.53
N GLU A 2 51.07 -9.10 -23.01
CA GLU A 2 49.88 -8.26 -22.91
C GLU A 2 49.26 -8.53 -21.54
N GLU A 3 49.14 -7.48 -20.74
CA GLU A 3 48.40 -7.51 -19.48
C GLU A 3 46.90 -7.60 -19.81
N ASN A 4 46.28 -8.70 -19.37
CA ASN A 4 44.83 -8.84 -19.34
C ASN A 4 44.27 -7.86 -18.29
N GLU A 5 43.67 -6.76 -18.74
CA GLU A 5 42.76 -5.98 -17.92
C GLU A 5 41.53 -6.85 -17.58
N LEU A 6 41.44 -7.23 -16.31
CA LEU A 6 40.23 -7.75 -15.70
C LEU A 6 39.16 -6.67 -15.78
N VAL A 7 38.24 -6.82 -16.73
CA VAL A 7 36.96 -6.11 -16.72
C VAL A 7 36.22 -6.56 -15.47
N SER A 8 36.24 -5.73 -14.43
CA SER A 8 35.37 -5.85 -13.28
C SER A 8 33.93 -5.72 -13.79
N VAL A 9 33.19 -6.83 -13.76
CA VAL A 9 31.75 -6.87 -13.94
C VAL A 9 31.16 -5.95 -12.86
N SER A 10 30.68 -4.78 -13.28
CA SER A 10 30.03 -3.81 -12.41
C SER A 10 28.80 -4.43 -11.76
N ASP A 11 28.65 -4.20 -10.46
CA ASP A 11 27.54 -4.58 -9.60
C ASP A 11 26.18 -4.52 -10.30
N ASN A 12 25.61 -5.68 -10.62
CA ASN A 12 24.18 -5.80 -10.83
C ASN A 12 23.52 -5.62 -9.47
N ASN A 13 23.06 -4.40 -9.19
CA ASN A 13 22.24 -4.04 -8.05
C ASN A 13 20.91 -4.81 -8.18
N SER A 14 20.88 -6.07 -7.75
CA SER A 14 19.69 -6.92 -7.84
C SER A 14 18.65 -6.39 -6.86
N GLU A 15 17.58 -5.81 -7.40
CA GLU A 15 16.44 -5.40 -6.60
C GLU A 15 15.67 -6.66 -6.18
N LYS A 16 15.22 -6.69 -4.93
CA LYS A 16 14.52 -7.83 -4.34
C LYS A 16 13.05 -7.48 -4.17
N ILE A 17 12.17 -8.35 -4.65
CA ILE A 17 10.75 -8.32 -4.32
C ILE A 17 10.48 -9.30 -3.18
N GLU A 18 9.67 -8.88 -2.21
CA GLU A 18 9.27 -9.70 -1.08
C GLU A 18 7.79 -9.41 -0.74
N PHE A 19 6.98 -10.46 -0.65
CA PHE A 19 5.56 -10.35 -0.31
C PHE A 19 5.04 -11.62 0.36
N THR A 20 3.99 -11.47 1.17
CA THR A 20 3.28 -12.60 1.77
C THR A 20 1.97 -12.83 1.03
N TYR A 21 1.66 -14.07 0.69
CA TYR A 21 0.38 -14.46 0.09
C TYR A 21 -0.06 -15.82 0.65
N LYS A 22 -1.31 -15.93 1.09
CA LYS A 22 -1.88 -17.14 1.73
C LYS A 22 -1.00 -17.69 2.86
N GLY A 23 -0.41 -16.78 3.64
CA GLY A 23 0.45 -17.09 4.79
C GLY A 23 1.89 -17.51 4.45
N ASN A 24 2.26 -17.59 3.17
CA ASN A 24 3.61 -17.93 2.74
C ASN A 24 4.38 -16.68 2.29
N LEU A 25 5.64 -16.58 2.72
CA LEU A 25 6.56 -15.52 2.29
C LEU A 25 7.22 -15.91 0.97
N TYR A 26 7.05 -15.08 -0.05
CA TYR A 26 7.67 -15.21 -1.35
C TYR A 26 8.70 -14.11 -1.55
N SER A 27 9.83 -14.48 -2.14
CA SER A 27 10.95 -13.56 -2.32
C SER A 27 11.76 -13.95 -3.54
N SER A 28 12.12 -12.97 -4.36
CA SER A 28 12.99 -13.20 -5.51
C SER A 28 13.70 -11.91 -5.91
N ASN A 29 14.82 -12.05 -6.61
CA ASN A 29 15.40 -10.93 -7.34
C ASN A 29 14.53 -10.63 -8.57
N PHE A 30 14.53 -9.39 -8.99
CA PHE A 30 13.93 -8.98 -10.23
C PHE A 30 14.79 -7.95 -10.95
N TYR A 31 14.50 -7.78 -12.24
CA TYR A 31 15.02 -6.70 -13.04
C TYR A 31 13.91 -6.18 -13.94
N TYR A 32 14.09 -4.97 -14.47
CA TYR A 32 13.20 -4.44 -15.50
C TYR A 32 13.78 -4.75 -16.88
N GLN A 33 12.96 -5.35 -17.74
CA GLN A 33 13.20 -5.38 -19.18
C GLN A 33 12.23 -4.37 -19.81
N ASP A 34 12.79 -3.27 -20.30
CA ASP A 34 12.05 -2.05 -20.70
C ASP A 34 11.20 -1.50 -19.54
N THR A 35 9.89 -1.79 -19.55
CA THR A 35 8.94 -1.37 -18.51
C THR A 35 8.30 -2.55 -17.77
N ILE A 36 8.73 -3.77 -18.07
CA ILE A 36 8.17 -5.00 -17.52
C ILE A 36 9.09 -5.51 -16.42
N MET A 37 8.53 -5.72 -15.24
CA MET A 37 9.22 -6.40 -14.14
C MET A 37 9.35 -7.88 -14.47
N VAL A 38 10.58 -8.39 -14.51
CA VAL A 38 10.90 -9.80 -14.71
C VAL A 38 11.42 -10.35 -13.40
N ILE A 39 10.66 -11.26 -12.80
CA ILE A 39 11.02 -11.96 -11.56
C ILE A 39 11.83 -13.21 -11.93
N GLU A 40 13.02 -13.35 -11.35
CA GLU A 40 13.96 -14.42 -11.75
C GLU A 40 13.50 -15.82 -11.34
N ASN A 41 12.89 -15.94 -10.16
CA ASN A 41 12.35 -17.21 -9.70
C ASN A 41 10.99 -17.48 -10.37
N ALA A 42 10.94 -18.53 -11.19
CA ALA A 42 9.74 -18.88 -11.96
C ALA A 42 8.50 -19.15 -11.08
N GLU A 43 8.65 -19.82 -9.93
CA GLU A 43 7.54 -20.07 -9.01
C GLU A 43 7.01 -18.76 -8.42
N VAL A 44 7.91 -17.89 -7.95
CA VAL A 44 7.52 -16.58 -7.42
C VAL A 44 6.89 -15.71 -8.50
N ASN A 45 7.40 -15.78 -9.73
CA ASN A 45 6.85 -15.07 -10.88
C ASN A 45 5.42 -15.55 -11.19
N ASP A 46 5.20 -16.86 -11.28
CA ASP A 46 3.87 -17.42 -11.59
C ASP A 46 2.83 -17.04 -10.52
N ILE A 47 3.24 -17.06 -9.25
CA ILE A 47 2.40 -16.61 -8.14
C ILE A 47 2.12 -15.11 -8.25
N TYR A 48 3.15 -14.29 -8.49
CA TYR A 48 3.00 -12.85 -8.63
C TYR A 48 2.09 -12.47 -9.80
N GLN A 49 2.22 -13.13 -10.95
CA GLN A 49 1.34 -12.91 -12.10
C GLN A 49 -0.10 -13.34 -11.81
N THR A 50 -0.28 -14.47 -11.11
CA THR A 50 -1.61 -14.93 -10.67
C THR A 50 -2.27 -13.88 -9.77
N ILE A 51 -1.59 -13.42 -8.73
CA ILE A 51 -2.08 -12.39 -7.80
C ILE A 51 -2.43 -11.10 -8.56
N SER A 52 -1.54 -10.67 -9.46
CA SER A 52 -1.70 -9.44 -10.25
C SER A 52 -2.89 -9.46 -11.22
N SER A 53 -3.44 -10.66 -11.50
CA SER A 53 -4.60 -10.87 -12.35
C SER A 53 -5.93 -10.95 -11.59
N LEU A 54 -5.90 -10.93 -10.25
CA LEU A 54 -7.10 -11.05 -9.42
C LEU A 54 -7.96 -9.77 -9.52
N PRO A 55 -9.27 -9.88 -9.79
CA PRO A 55 -10.13 -8.71 -9.97
C PRO A 55 -10.38 -7.92 -8.68
N GLU A 56 -10.32 -8.60 -7.53
CA GLU A 56 -10.57 -8.05 -6.19
C GLU A 56 -9.31 -8.08 -5.31
N LEU A 57 -8.12 -8.12 -5.93
CA LEU A 57 -6.85 -8.14 -5.21
C LEU A 57 -6.85 -7.12 -4.07
N ALA A 58 -6.56 -7.58 -2.87
CA ALA A 58 -6.41 -6.74 -1.71
C ALA A 58 -4.96 -6.74 -1.25
N THR A 59 -4.40 -5.54 -1.10
CA THR A 59 -3.01 -5.33 -0.67
C THR A 59 -3.00 -4.64 0.69
N PHE A 60 -2.30 -5.20 1.66
CA PHE A 60 -2.02 -4.55 2.93
C PHE A 60 -0.53 -4.27 3.06
N VAL A 61 -0.18 -3.05 3.39
CA VAL A 61 1.20 -2.62 3.67
C VAL A 61 1.29 -2.27 5.14
N ASN A 62 2.13 -3.01 5.85
CA ASN A 62 2.29 -2.81 7.29
C ASN A 62 3.28 -1.67 7.60
N GLU A 63 3.51 -1.42 8.89
CA GLU A 63 4.43 -0.41 9.41
C GLU A 63 5.89 -0.56 8.94
N SER A 64 6.33 -1.78 8.62
CA SER A 64 7.68 -2.06 8.13
C SER A 64 7.79 -1.97 6.61
N GLY A 65 6.70 -1.67 5.90
CA GLY A 65 6.62 -1.73 4.44
C GLY A 65 6.52 -3.14 3.87
N ALA A 66 6.30 -4.16 4.71
CA ALA A 66 6.04 -5.51 4.24
C ALA A 66 4.66 -5.58 3.57
N ILE A 67 4.61 -6.27 2.43
CA ILE A 67 3.44 -6.36 1.58
C ILE A 67 2.75 -7.70 1.79
N TYR A 68 1.44 -7.65 2.01
CA TYR A 68 0.57 -8.81 2.12
C TYR A 68 -0.49 -8.72 1.02
N TYR A 69 -0.63 -9.78 0.24
CA TYR A 69 -1.68 -9.92 -0.77
C TYR A 69 -2.76 -10.89 -0.29
N PHE A 70 -4.00 -10.59 -0.66
CA PHE A 70 -5.20 -11.37 -0.37
C PHE A 70 -6.08 -11.45 -1.61
N ASP A 71 -6.90 -12.50 -1.72
CA ASP A 71 -7.78 -12.68 -2.88
C ASP A 71 -8.90 -11.64 -2.93
N SER A 72 -9.28 -11.10 -1.76
CA SER A 72 -10.33 -10.10 -1.62
C SER A 72 -10.13 -9.18 -0.40
N TYR A 73 -10.77 -8.02 -0.41
CA TYR A 73 -10.79 -7.10 0.74
C TYR A 73 -11.39 -7.75 2.00
N ASN A 74 -12.36 -8.66 1.86
CA ASN A 74 -12.95 -9.37 2.99
C ASN A 74 -11.92 -10.29 3.67
N GLU A 75 -11.16 -11.07 2.89
CA GLU A 75 -10.09 -11.94 3.43
C GLU A 75 -9.02 -11.11 4.15
N GLN A 76 -8.66 -9.95 3.59
CA GLN A 76 -7.75 -9.00 4.25
C GLN A 76 -8.31 -8.56 5.61
N MET A 77 -9.60 -8.17 5.68
CA MET A 77 -10.21 -7.71 6.93
C MET A 77 -10.28 -8.84 7.98
N GLU A 78 -10.61 -10.07 7.58
CA GLU A 78 -10.57 -11.24 8.48
C GLU A 78 -9.16 -11.50 9.03
N TYR A 79 -8.13 -11.38 8.19
CA TYR A 79 -6.73 -11.49 8.62
C TYR A 79 -6.39 -10.40 9.64
N LEU A 80 -6.78 -9.16 9.36
CA LEU A 80 -6.55 -8.00 10.21
C LEU A 80 -7.22 -8.16 11.59
N GLU A 81 -8.50 -8.53 11.63
CA GLU A 81 -9.24 -8.79 12.88
C GLU A 81 -8.63 -9.92 13.72
N LYS A 82 -8.11 -10.96 13.06
CA LYS A 82 -7.54 -12.12 13.74
C LYS A 82 -6.15 -11.84 14.33
N ASN A 83 -5.31 -11.12 13.59
CA ASN A 83 -3.88 -10.98 13.92
C ASN A 83 -3.54 -9.68 14.63
N PHE A 84 -4.40 -8.67 14.52
CA PHE A 84 -4.13 -7.34 15.06
C PHE A 84 -5.29 -6.84 15.92
N LYS A 85 -5.80 -7.70 16.80
CA LYS A 85 -6.81 -7.30 17.77
C LYS A 85 -6.31 -6.09 18.56
N PRO A 86 -7.12 -5.03 18.74
CA PRO A 86 -6.96 -4.17 19.89
C PRO A 86 -6.80 -5.00 21.15
N GLU A 87 -5.74 -4.76 21.91
CA GLU A 87 -5.88 -4.99 23.33
C GLU A 87 -7.00 -4.06 23.81
N GLU A 88 -8.07 -4.62 24.38
CA GLU A 88 -9.06 -3.86 25.13
C GLU A 88 -8.34 -3.18 26.30
N THR A 89 -7.73 -2.03 26.03
CA THR A 89 -7.10 -1.23 27.06
C THR A 89 -8.21 -0.62 27.88
N LEU A 90 -8.41 -1.20 29.07
CA LEU A 90 -9.21 -0.63 30.16
C LEU A 90 -8.79 0.84 30.37
N SER A 91 -9.56 1.77 29.81
CA SER A 91 -9.28 3.20 29.89
C SER A 91 -9.45 3.70 31.33
N THR A 92 -8.33 4.02 31.96
CA THR A 92 -8.26 4.95 33.08
C THR A 92 -7.30 6.08 32.74
N ARG A 93 -7.62 6.91 31.74
CA ARG A 93 -7.11 8.29 31.55
C ARG A 93 -7.76 8.93 30.32
N ALA A 94 -8.08 10.22 30.44
CA ALA A 94 -8.69 11.14 29.47
C ALA A 94 -8.91 10.57 28.05
N THR A 95 -10.17 10.46 27.64
CA THR A 95 -10.56 10.21 26.25
C THR A 95 -9.96 11.30 25.36
N VAL A 96 -8.94 10.95 24.58
CA VAL A 96 -8.52 11.75 23.43
C VAL A 96 -9.58 11.57 22.36
N ASP A 97 -10.21 12.67 21.94
CA ASP A 97 -11.18 12.60 20.87
C ASP A 97 -10.50 12.09 19.58
N PRO A 98 -11.03 11.03 18.97
CA PRO A 98 -10.44 10.48 17.76
C PRO A 98 -10.54 11.51 16.64
N TYR A 99 -9.42 11.75 15.97
CA TYR A 99 -9.31 12.70 14.87
C TYR A 99 -8.22 12.22 13.91
N CYS A 100 -8.49 12.31 12.61
CA CYS A 100 -7.59 11.90 11.54
C CYS A 100 -7.58 12.95 10.43
N ILE A 101 -6.39 13.28 9.93
CA ILE A 101 -6.16 14.10 8.74
C ILE A 101 -5.48 13.21 7.69
N LEU A 102 -6.10 13.09 6.53
CA LEU A 102 -5.54 12.46 5.34
C LEU A 102 -5.24 13.54 4.28
N SER A 103 -3.97 13.72 3.97
CA SER A 103 -3.47 14.60 2.90
C SER A 103 -3.14 13.79 1.66
N LEU A 104 -3.80 14.06 0.53
CA LEU A 104 -3.64 13.36 -0.73
C LEU A 104 -2.98 14.27 -1.77
N TYR A 105 -1.94 13.79 -2.46
CA TYR A 105 -1.13 14.58 -3.38
C TYR A 105 -1.10 13.99 -4.79
N LYS A 106 -1.13 14.87 -5.79
CA LYS A 106 -1.08 14.49 -7.22
C LYS A 106 0.30 14.07 -7.68
N ASP A 107 1.31 14.66 -7.06
CA ASP A 107 2.70 14.37 -7.34
C ASP A 107 3.27 13.43 -6.29
N ILE A 108 4.32 12.72 -6.68
CA ILE A 108 5.19 12.00 -5.75
C ILE A 108 5.90 12.97 -4.80
N ASN A 109 6.40 12.46 -3.69
CA ASN A 109 7.13 13.22 -2.66
C ASN A 109 6.38 14.46 -2.17
N TYR A 110 5.04 14.44 -2.21
CA TYR A 110 4.18 15.50 -1.69
C TYR A 110 4.32 16.85 -2.41
N GLY A 111 4.75 16.83 -3.68
CA GLY A 111 5.21 18.02 -4.42
C GLY A 111 4.15 18.98 -4.99
N SER A 112 2.85 18.77 -4.74
CA SER A 112 1.74 19.46 -5.45
C SER A 112 0.62 19.97 -4.56
N THR A 113 -0.40 20.55 -5.19
CA THR A 113 -1.73 20.78 -4.63
C THR A 113 -2.26 19.49 -4.01
N ARG A 114 -2.71 19.60 -2.76
CA ARG A 114 -3.32 18.49 -2.01
C ARG A 114 -4.81 18.72 -1.81
N ILE A 115 -5.53 17.62 -1.60
CA ILE A 115 -6.79 17.67 -0.87
C ILE A 115 -6.54 17.15 0.55
N GLU A 116 -7.20 17.76 1.53
CA GLU A 116 -7.19 17.33 2.92
C GLU A 116 -8.57 16.85 3.31
N LEU A 117 -8.62 15.64 3.83
CA LEU A 117 -9.82 14.98 4.32
C LEU A 117 -9.67 14.82 5.82
N THR A 118 -10.68 15.21 6.59
CA THR A 118 -10.66 15.09 8.05
C THR A 118 -11.85 14.30 8.54
N THR A 119 -11.64 13.47 9.56
CA THR A 119 -12.70 12.66 10.16
C THR A 119 -12.44 12.42 11.64
N THR A 120 -13.50 12.24 12.41
CA THR A 120 -13.46 11.78 13.80
C THR A 120 -13.91 10.33 13.96
N SER A 121 -14.44 9.73 12.90
CA SER A 121 -14.97 8.36 12.87
C SER A 121 -14.54 7.62 11.61
N THR A 122 -14.98 6.36 11.50
CA THR A 122 -14.97 5.67 10.21
C THR A 122 -15.72 6.52 9.17
N HIS A 123 -15.10 6.70 8.01
CA HIS A 123 -15.61 7.53 6.92
C HIS A 123 -15.17 6.95 5.58
N GLN A 124 -15.98 7.13 4.56
CA GLN A 124 -15.66 6.71 3.19
C GLN A 124 -16.18 7.75 2.21
N GLY A 125 -15.52 7.91 1.08
CA GLY A 125 -15.87 8.92 0.08
C GLY A 125 -15.32 8.59 -1.31
N ASP A 126 -15.86 9.31 -2.30
CA ASP A 126 -15.43 9.28 -3.70
C ASP A 126 -14.45 10.44 -3.94
N LEU A 127 -13.29 10.16 -4.54
CA LEU A 127 -12.30 11.19 -4.86
C LEU A 127 -12.77 12.08 -6.02
N GLY A 128 -13.69 11.62 -6.84
CA GLY A 128 -14.39 12.39 -7.86
C GLY A 128 -15.16 13.58 -7.30
N ASP A 129 -15.72 13.48 -6.09
CA ASP A 129 -16.41 14.60 -5.40
C ASP A 129 -15.46 15.79 -5.13
N HIS A 130 -14.14 15.52 -5.14
CA HIS A 130 -13.08 16.49 -4.94
C HIS A 130 -12.31 16.82 -6.23
N ASN A 131 -12.80 16.40 -7.41
CA ASN A 131 -12.08 16.44 -8.68
C ASN A 131 -10.68 15.79 -8.61
N PHE A 132 -10.56 14.72 -7.81
CA PHE A 132 -9.31 14.04 -7.49
C PHE A 132 -9.30 12.55 -7.92
N ASN A 133 -10.28 12.15 -8.73
CA ASN A 133 -10.33 10.80 -9.30
C ASN A 133 -9.07 10.50 -10.10
N ASP A 134 -8.48 9.31 -9.92
CA ASP A 134 -7.33 8.80 -10.68
C ASP A 134 -6.15 9.77 -10.73
N GLN A 135 -5.88 10.45 -9.61
CA GLN A 135 -4.81 11.46 -9.51
C GLN A 135 -3.94 11.26 -8.27
N LEU A 136 -4.18 10.23 -7.46
CA LEU A 136 -3.40 10.03 -6.24
C LEU A 136 -2.05 9.38 -6.55
N SER A 137 -0.95 10.06 -6.22
CA SER A 137 0.41 9.51 -6.37
C SER A 137 1.21 9.44 -5.06
N SER A 138 0.87 10.26 -4.06
CA SER A 138 1.45 10.16 -2.71
C SER A 138 0.47 10.64 -1.65
N PHE A 139 0.63 10.19 -0.41
CA PHE A 139 -0.22 10.64 0.69
C PHE A 139 0.49 10.67 2.04
N ARG A 140 -0.12 11.43 2.96
CA ARG A 140 0.23 11.43 4.38
C ARG A 140 -1.04 11.31 5.20
N MET A 141 -1.00 10.53 6.27
CA MET A 141 -2.07 10.45 7.24
C MET A 141 -1.50 10.67 8.63
N ALA A 142 -2.18 11.48 9.43
CA ALA A 142 -1.86 11.73 10.82
C ALA A 142 -3.13 11.66 11.65
N ALA A 143 -3.11 10.94 12.77
CA ALA A 143 -4.28 10.76 13.61
C ALA A 143 -3.94 10.82 15.10
N THR A 144 -4.95 11.06 15.94
CA THR A 144 -4.81 11.05 17.41
C THR A 144 -4.87 9.64 18.00
N VAL A 145 -5.37 8.68 17.22
CA VAL A 145 -5.48 7.26 17.52
C VAL A 145 -5.11 6.47 16.25
N PRO A 146 -4.85 5.15 16.35
CA PRO A 146 -4.57 4.36 15.16
C PRO A 146 -5.71 4.41 14.12
N TYR A 147 -5.34 4.60 12.86
CA TYR A 147 -6.25 4.61 11.72
C TYR A 147 -5.68 3.79 10.57
N MET A 148 -6.59 3.26 9.76
CA MET A 148 -6.28 2.71 8.45
C MET A 148 -6.88 3.57 7.36
N VAL A 149 -6.18 3.67 6.23
CA VAL A 149 -6.72 4.16 4.98
C VAL A 149 -6.70 3.01 3.98
N THR A 150 -7.84 2.76 3.33
CA THR A 150 -7.96 1.87 2.19
C THR A 150 -8.34 2.69 0.96
N PHE A 151 -7.58 2.57 -0.11
CA PHE A 151 -7.94 3.10 -1.42
C PHE A 151 -8.52 2.00 -2.29
N TYR A 152 -9.54 2.35 -3.06
CA TYR A 152 -10.23 1.46 -4.00
C TYR A 152 -9.97 2.00 -5.41
N ARG A 153 -9.62 1.09 -6.32
CA ARG A 153 -9.41 1.46 -7.72
C ARG A 153 -10.72 1.83 -8.40
N ASP A 154 -11.79 1.10 -8.11
CA ASP A 154 -13.06 1.23 -8.81
C ASP A 154 -14.09 1.98 -7.94
N LYS A 155 -15.15 2.47 -8.59
CA LYS A 155 -16.29 3.12 -7.94
C LYS A 155 -17.01 2.18 -6.98
N ASP A 156 -17.84 2.78 -6.13
CA ASP A 156 -18.69 2.07 -5.17
C ASP A 156 -17.90 1.15 -4.21
N PHE A 157 -16.64 1.52 -3.94
CA PHE A 157 -15.73 0.78 -3.05
C PHE A 157 -15.43 -0.64 -3.56
N GLY A 158 -15.31 -0.81 -4.88
CA GLY A 158 -15.05 -2.09 -5.53
C GLY A 158 -13.63 -2.24 -6.10
N GLY A 159 -13.39 -3.42 -6.67
CA GLY A 159 -12.16 -3.74 -7.40
C GLY A 159 -10.96 -3.96 -6.49
N VAL A 160 -9.78 -3.66 -7.03
CA VAL A 160 -8.50 -3.83 -6.35
C VAL A 160 -8.36 -2.78 -5.24
N THR A 161 -7.81 -3.18 -4.09
CA THR A 161 -7.62 -2.32 -2.92
C THR A 161 -6.18 -2.28 -2.42
N ILE A 162 -5.80 -1.16 -1.81
CA ILE A 162 -4.56 -1.04 -1.04
C ILE A 162 -4.83 -0.35 0.28
N THR A 163 -4.33 -0.94 1.35
CA THR A 163 -4.53 -0.47 2.73
C THR A 163 -3.21 -0.20 3.41
N PHE A 164 -3.17 0.91 4.13
CA PHE A 164 -2.08 1.33 5.00
C PHE A 164 -2.63 1.64 6.38
N HIS A 165 -1.83 1.45 7.42
CA HIS A 165 -2.19 1.87 8.77
C HIS A 165 -1.16 2.84 9.34
N THR A 166 -1.59 3.67 10.28
CA THR A 166 -0.70 4.57 11.02
C THR A 166 0.25 3.80 11.95
N LEU A 167 1.51 4.20 12.02
CA LEU A 167 2.49 3.62 12.95
C LEU A 167 2.00 3.71 14.42
N PRO A 168 2.13 2.65 15.24
CA PRO A 168 1.56 2.61 16.60
C PRO A 168 2.02 3.74 17.54
N ILE A 169 3.22 4.28 17.32
CA ILE A 169 3.82 5.30 18.21
C ILE A 169 3.49 6.71 17.74
N THR A 170 3.61 6.98 16.44
CA THR A 170 3.45 8.34 15.89
C THR A 170 2.03 8.62 15.43
N ASN A 171 1.20 7.58 15.26
CA ASN A 171 -0.09 7.63 14.59
C ASN A 171 -0.01 8.35 13.23
N GLN A 172 1.08 8.11 12.50
CA GLN A 172 1.32 8.67 11.18
C GLN A 172 1.67 7.58 10.18
N VAL A 173 1.34 7.80 8.93
CA VAL A 173 1.85 7.03 7.80
C VAL A 173 2.10 7.96 6.62
N GLU A 174 3.21 7.73 5.95
CA GLU A 174 3.65 8.52 4.81
C GLU A 174 4.01 7.59 3.67
N VAL A 175 3.44 7.84 2.49
CA VAL A 175 3.76 7.10 1.27
C VAL A 175 4.14 8.11 0.22
N SER A 176 5.43 8.19 -0.08
CA SER A 176 5.99 9.20 -0.99
C SER A 176 5.75 8.87 -2.47
N ASN A 177 5.48 7.61 -2.81
CA ASN A 177 5.22 7.21 -4.19
C ASN A 177 4.42 5.91 -4.23
N LEU A 178 3.17 5.99 -4.71
CA LEU A 178 2.31 4.83 -4.86
C LEU A 178 2.72 3.93 -6.04
N LYS A 179 3.63 4.38 -6.91
CA LYS A 179 4.20 3.57 -7.98
C LYS A 179 4.91 2.33 -7.45
N ASN A 180 5.35 2.36 -6.20
CA ASN A 180 6.05 1.24 -5.56
C ASN A 180 5.13 0.06 -5.22
N TYR A 181 3.82 0.21 -5.37
CA TYR A 181 2.85 -0.83 -5.09
C TYR A 181 2.12 -1.26 -6.35
N ASN A 182 2.02 -2.57 -6.52
CA ASN A 182 1.34 -3.17 -7.65
C ASN A 182 -0.18 -3.01 -7.52
N CYS A 183 -0.84 -2.62 -8.61
CA CYS A 183 -2.30 -2.56 -8.71
C CYS A 183 -2.84 -3.68 -9.60
N SER A 184 -2.13 -4.04 -10.66
CA SER A 184 -2.44 -5.18 -11.55
C SER A 184 -1.23 -5.49 -12.43
N SER A 185 -1.26 -6.55 -13.24
CA SER A 185 -0.10 -7.07 -14.01
C SER A 185 0.71 -6.02 -14.81
N HIS A 186 0.13 -4.86 -15.14
CA HIS A 186 0.81 -3.78 -15.85
C HIS A 186 0.54 -2.38 -15.28
N ARG A 187 0.04 -2.28 -14.04
CA ARG A 187 -0.28 -0.99 -13.43
C ARG A 187 0.20 -0.94 -11.99
N THR A 188 0.73 0.20 -11.61
CA THR A 188 1.03 0.53 -10.21
C THR A 188 -0.13 1.32 -9.62
N TRP A 189 -0.08 1.63 -8.32
CA TRP A 189 -1.13 2.40 -7.65
C TRP A 189 -1.12 3.91 -7.94
N ASN A 190 -0.12 4.44 -8.65
CA ASN A 190 -0.16 5.84 -9.06
C ASN A 190 -1.37 6.11 -9.95
N ASP A 191 -2.10 7.16 -9.60
CA ASP A 191 -3.20 7.69 -10.39
C ASP A 191 -4.31 6.65 -10.63
N GLN A 192 -4.48 5.70 -9.70
CA GLN A 192 -5.50 4.64 -9.81
C GLN A 192 -6.62 4.76 -8.78
N ALA A 193 -6.46 5.57 -7.72
CA ALA A 193 -7.46 5.61 -6.66
C ALA A 193 -8.71 6.40 -7.10
N THR A 194 -9.88 5.77 -6.93
CA THR A 194 -11.20 6.37 -7.18
C THR A 194 -11.96 6.61 -5.88
N CYS A 195 -11.91 5.68 -4.92
CA CYS A 195 -12.56 5.86 -3.62
C CYS A 195 -11.58 5.63 -2.47
N TYR A 196 -11.97 6.08 -1.27
CA TYR A 196 -11.22 5.82 -0.05
C TYR A 196 -12.15 5.43 1.10
N ARG A 197 -11.60 4.68 2.05
CA ARG A 197 -12.20 4.40 3.36
C ARG A 197 -11.16 4.64 4.45
N LEU A 198 -11.50 5.49 5.41
CA LEU A 198 -10.79 5.68 6.66
C LEU A 198 -11.51 4.87 7.74
N THR A 199 -10.79 3.96 8.39
CA THR A 199 -11.32 3.12 9.46
C THR A 199 -10.51 3.36 10.71
N LYS A 200 -11.19 3.68 11.82
CA LYS A 200 -10.52 3.71 13.13
C LYS A 200 -10.07 2.30 13.46
N TRP A 201 -8.78 2.15 13.72
CA TRP A 201 -8.22 0.91 14.22
C TRP A 201 -8.30 0.99 15.74
N LEU A 202 -9.31 0.32 16.30
CA LEU A 202 -9.56 0.33 17.74
C LEU A 202 -8.44 -0.40 18.46
#